data_AF-A0A7V7DW35-F1
#
_entry.id   AF-A0A7V7DW35-F1
#
_cell.length_a   1.000
_cell.length_b   1.000
_cell.length_c   1.000
_cell.angle_alpha   90.00
_cell.angle_beta   90.00
_cell.angle_gamma   90.00
#
_symmetry.space_group_name_H-M   'P 1'
#
loop_
_entity.id
_entity.type
_entity.pdbx_description
1 polymer ?
#
loop_
_entity_poly.entity_id
_entity_poly.type
_entity_poly.pdbx_seq_one_letter_code
_entity_poly.pdbx_strand_id
1 'polypeptide(L)'
;MKTITNILLFVVAVVLAGCFEKPDSRIHLREQIRSDSLADNIVTRPVAHAFSALIGESIEITQAVMRRNDAGLLELYVNGYNRSYQTKRFRYRVEWLDDSGLLIQSKTSVWLPASAMGKSPFSLKAVAPTPKAVNFRMDTRKWE
;
A
#
# COMPACT_ATOMS: atom_id res chain seq x y z
N MET A 1 -48.08 -11.40 42.65
CA MET A 1 -47.41 -11.68 41.36
C MET A 1 -47.00 -10.40 40.60
N LYS A 2 -46.50 -9.35 41.27
CA LYS A 2 -46.07 -8.09 40.61
C LYS A 2 -44.59 -7.75 40.84
N THR A 3 -43.91 -8.49 41.72
CA THR A 3 -42.51 -8.25 42.08
C THR A 3 -41.50 -8.93 41.16
N ILE A 4 -41.89 -10.04 40.51
CA ILE A 4 -41.00 -10.83 39.64
C ILE A 4 -40.82 -10.14 38.27
N THR A 5 -41.85 -9.49 37.74
CA THR A 5 -41.81 -8.78 36.44
C THR A 5 -40.86 -7.57 36.47
N ASN A 6 -40.73 -6.89 37.61
CA ASN A 6 -39.85 -5.72 37.73
C ASN A 6 -38.36 -6.06 37.83
N ILE A 7 -38.00 -7.26 38.30
CA ILE A 7 -36.61 -7.71 38.35
C ILE A 7 -36.13 -8.12 36.96
N LEU A 8 -37.00 -8.75 36.15
CA LEU A 8 -36.64 -9.19 34.80
C LEU A 8 -36.36 -8.00 33.85
N LEU A 9 -37.05 -6.87 34.04
CA LEU A 9 -36.90 -5.68 33.21
C LEU A 9 -35.59 -4.93 33.48
N PHE A 10 -35.03 -5.05 34.68
CA PHE A 10 -33.76 -4.40 35.04
C PHE A 10 -32.54 -5.16 34.50
N VAL A 11 -32.62 -6.49 34.39
CA VAL A 11 -31.50 -7.32 33.92
C VAL A 11 -31.27 -7.19 32.41
N VAL A 12 -32.33 -7.01 31.61
CA VAL A 12 -32.21 -6.84 30.14
C VAL A 12 -31.55 -5.51 29.76
N ALA A 13 -31.73 -4.45 30.56
CA ALA A 13 -31.11 -3.16 30.29
C ALA A 13 -29.57 -3.15 30.49
N VAL A 14 -29.03 -4.05 31.31
CA VAL A 14 -27.59 -4.10 31.60
C VAL A 14 -26.80 -4.82 30.50
N VAL A 15 -27.41 -5.75 29.77
CA VAL A 15 -26.71 -6.54 28.73
C VAL A 15 -26.46 -5.76 27.44
N LEU A 16 -27.24 -4.71 27.16
CA LEU A 16 -27.06 -3.88 25.94
C LEU A 16 -26.02 -2.75 26.08
N ALA A 17 -25.44 -2.56 27.27
CA ALA A 17 -24.46 -1.50 27.52
C ALA A 17 -22.99 -1.97 27.41
N GLY A 18 -22.75 -3.26 27.18
CA GLY A 18 -21.41 -3.84 27.08
C GLY A 18 -20.99 -4.06 25.63
N CYS A 19 -20.45 -3.02 25.00
CA CYS A 19 -19.44 -3.03 23.92
C CYS A 19 -19.58 -1.78 23.03
N PHE A 20 -19.34 -0.60 23.62
CA PHE A 20 -18.86 0.55 22.87
C PHE A 20 -17.50 0.93 23.47
N GLU A 21 -16.43 0.41 22.89
CA GLU A 21 -15.07 0.88 23.19
C GLU A 21 -15.02 2.37 22.83
N LYS A 22 -14.91 3.21 23.86
CA LYS A 22 -14.68 4.65 23.66
C LYS A 22 -13.24 4.79 23.18
N PRO A 23 -12.99 5.52 22.07
CA PRO A 23 -11.63 5.83 21.64
C PRO A 23 -10.91 6.57 22.78
N ASP A 24 -9.74 6.06 23.19
CA ASP A 24 -8.95 6.63 24.29
C ASP A 24 -8.53 8.06 23.94
N SER A 25 -9.07 9.03 24.67
CA SER A 25 -8.81 10.47 24.45
C SER A 25 -7.38 10.88 24.81
N ARG A 26 -6.56 9.98 25.37
CA ARG A 26 -5.12 10.22 25.57
C ARG A 26 -4.31 10.09 24.28
N ILE A 27 -4.88 9.48 23.24
CA ILE A 27 -4.26 9.43 21.91
C ILE A 27 -4.83 10.58 21.08
N HIS A 28 -4.13 11.70 21.07
CA HIS A 28 -4.40 12.80 20.15
C HIS A 28 -3.94 12.39 18.74
N LEU A 29 -4.70 11.55 18.06
CA LEU A 29 -4.56 11.39 16.62
C LEU A 29 -5.02 12.70 15.99
N ARG A 30 -4.10 13.49 15.40
CA ARG A 30 -4.52 14.58 14.51
C ARG A 30 -5.29 13.96 13.35
N GLU A 31 -6.38 14.61 12.95
CA GLU A 31 -7.20 14.29 11.75
C GLU A 31 -6.34 14.06 10.49
N GLN A 32 -5.11 14.59 10.45
CA GLN A 32 -4.16 14.51 9.34
C GLN A 32 -3.18 13.32 9.37
N ILE A 33 -3.28 12.37 10.32
CA ILE A 33 -2.47 11.12 10.29
C ILE A 33 -3.17 10.03 9.45
N ARG A 34 -4.21 10.41 8.69
CA ARG A 34 -4.77 9.55 7.65
C ARG A 34 -4.08 9.88 6.34
N SER A 35 -3.31 8.92 5.87
CA SER A 35 -2.57 9.08 4.63
C SER A 35 -3.47 8.81 3.42
N ASP A 36 -4.40 9.73 3.15
CA ASP A 36 -5.46 9.54 2.16
C ASP A 36 -5.03 9.79 0.70
N SER A 37 -3.85 10.40 0.48
CA SER A 37 -3.30 10.64 -0.86
C SER A 37 -2.06 9.78 -1.15
N LEU A 38 -1.85 9.45 -2.43
CA LEU A 38 -0.68 8.69 -2.90
C LEU A 38 0.65 9.41 -2.64
N ALA A 39 0.62 10.74 -2.49
CA ALA A 39 1.80 11.54 -2.20
C ALA A 39 2.13 11.59 -0.71
N ASP A 40 1.10 11.45 0.15
CA ASP A 40 1.25 11.52 1.60
C ASP A 40 1.57 10.16 2.22
N ASN A 41 1.29 9.05 1.51
CA ASN A 41 1.57 7.70 2.00
C ASN A 41 3.04 7.34 1.79
N ILE A 42 3.72 7.04 2.90
CA ILE A 42 5.15 6.73 2.93
C ILE A 42 5.54 5.57 1.99
N VAL A 43 4.64 4.61 1.77
CA VAL A 43 4.82 3.47 0.87
C VAL A 43 4.55 3.85 -0.58
N THR A 44 3.51 4.65 -0.83
CA THR A 44 3.13 5.02 -2.20
C THR A 44 3.94 6.18 -2.76
N ARG A 45 4.53 7.05 -1.93
CA ARG A 45 5.27 8.24 -2.39
C ARG A 45 6.45 7.91 -3.30
N PRO A 46 7.34 6.94 -2.98
CA PRO A 46 8.40 6.53 -3.90
C PRO A 46 7.86 5.96 -5.21
N VAL A 47 6.74 5.23 -5.16
CA VAL A 47 6.09 4.66 -6.35
C VAL A 47 5.48 5.77 -7.21
N ALA A 48 4.70 6.67 -6.61
CA ALA A 48 4.10 7.81 -7.29
C ALA A 48 5.16 8.66 -7.98
N HIS A 49 6.30 8.92 -7.32
CA HIS A 49 7.42 9.61 -7.93
C HIS A 49 8.06 8.81 -9.08
N ALA A 50 8.27 7.49 -8.92
CA ALA A 50 8.81 6.64 -9.97
C ALA A 50 7.96 6.69 -11.24
N PHE A 51 6.63 6.68 -11.09
CA PHE A 51 5.70 6.79 -12.21
C PHE A 51 5.50 8.23 -12.68
N SER A 52 5.84 9.26 -11.90
CA SER A 52 5.67 10.67 -12.29
C SER A 52 6.31 11.01 -13.65
N ALA A 53 7.42 10.36 -13.99
CA ALA A 53 8.10 10.48 -15.29
C ALA A 53 7.28 9.92 -16.48
N LEU A 54 6.23 9.12 -16.22
CA LEU A 54 5.23 8.61 -17.16
C LEU A 54 3.84 9.29 -17.00
N ILE A 55 3.52 9.83 -15.82
CA ILE A 55 2.16 10.27 -15.39
C ILE A 55 1.65 11.53 -16.10
N GLY A 56 2.42 12.11 -17.01
CA GLY A 56 1.90 13.17 -17.88
C GLY A 56 0.82 12.75 -18.90
N GLU A 57 -0.05 11.72 -18.66
CA GLU A 57 -1.44 11.70 -19.21
C GLU A 57 -2.33 10.45 -18.98
N SER A 58 -1.88 9.27 -18.52
CA SER A 58 -2.83 8.11 -18.52
C SER A 58 -2.61 6.95 -17.56
N ILE A 59 -1.44 6.80 -16.94
CA ILE A 59 -1.23 5.71 -15.96
C ILE A 59 -1.53 6.25 -14.57
N GLU A 60 -2.44 5.57 -13.88
CA GLU A 60 -2.79 5.86 -12.50
C GLU A 60 -2.35 4.69 -11.62
N ILE A 61 -1.69 4.98 -10.50
CA ILE A 61 -1.37 3.97 -9.49
C ILE A 61 -2.52 3.92 -8.50
N THR A 62 -3.20 2.79 -8.41
CA THR A 62 -4.36 2.63 -7.52
C THR A 62 -3.96 2.14 -6.15
N GLN A 63 -2.88 1.36 -6.05
CA GLN A 63 -2.40 0.82 -4.79
C GLN A 63 -0.91 0.47 -4.87
N ALA A 64 -0.15 0.75 -3.80
CA ALA A 64 1.17 0.18 -3.60
C ALA A 64 1.30 -0.37 -2.18
N VAL A 65 1.71 -1.62 -2.04
CA VAL A 65 1.82 -2.31 -0.76
C VAL A 65 3.16 -3.03 -0.66
N MET A 66 3.81 -2.85 0.49
CA MET A 66 4.93 -3.68 0.91
C MET A 66 4.47 -4.72 1.92
N ARG A 67 4.95 -5.97 1.77
CA ARG A 67 4.72 -7.03 2.74
C ARG A 67 5.94 -7.94 2.84
N ARG A 68 6.14 -8.61 3.97
CA ARG A 68 7.04 -9.76 4.03
C ARG A 68 6.28 -11.03 3.65
N ASN A 69 6.93 -11.90 2.89
CA ASN A 69 6.42 -13.26 2.64
C ASN A 69 6.92 -14.25 3.71
N ASP A 70 6.49 -15.50 3.61
CA ASP A 70 6.80 -16.54 4.61
C ASP A 70 8.30 -16.88 4.68
N ALA A 71 9.06 -16.57 3.62
CA ALA A 71 10.52 -16.67 3.59
C ALA A 71 11.23 -15.43 4.17
N GLY A 72 10.48 -14.48 4.72
CA GLY A 72 11.01 -13.24 5.28
C GLY A 72 11.48 -12.21 4.24
N LEU A 73 11.24 -12.43 2.95
CA LEU A 73 11.62 -11.50 1.90
C LEU A 73 10.60 -10.38 1.78
N LEU A 74 11.08 -9.15 1.60
CA LEU A 74 10.23 -8.00 1.34
C LEU A 74 9.70 -8.07 -0.10
N GLU A 75 8.40 -7.88 -0.27
CA GLU A 75 7.71 -7.86 -1.55
C GLU A 75 7.06 -6.50 -1.75
N LEU A 76 7.17 -5.95 -2.95
CA LEU A 76 6.48 -4.75 -3.40
C LEU A 76 5.42 -5.16 -4.43
N TYR A 77 4.16 -4.82 -4.15
CA TYR A 77 3.04 -4.94 -5.07
C TYR A 77 2.59 -3.54 -5.49
N VAL A 78 2.54 -3.29 -6.79
CA VAL A 78 2.01 -2.06 -7.36
C VAL A 78 0.86 -2.41 -8.28
N ASN A 79 -0.32 -1.90 -7.98
CA ASN A 79 -1.48 -1.98 -8.86
C ASN A 79 -1.73 -0.60 -9.46
N GLY A 80 -2.12 -0.60 -10.72
CA GLY A 80 -2.49 0.61 -11.43
C GLY A 80 -3.54 0.35 -12.49
N TYR A 81 -3.94 1.42 -13.15
CA TYR A 81 -4.91 1.43 -14.21
C TYR A 81 -4.43 2.32 -15.35
N ASN A 82 -4.57 1.85 -16.59
CA ASN A 82 -4.31 2.65 -17.77
C ASN A 82 -5.60 3.29 -18.26
N ARG A 83 -5.73 4.61 -18.07
CA ARG A 83 -6.87 5.42 -18.53
C ARG A 83 -6.85 5.69 -20.04
N SER A 84 -5.75 5.43 -20.73
CA SER A 84 -5.68 5.56 -22.20
C SER A 84 -6.43 4.43 -22.88
N TYR A 85 -6.88 4.66 -24.12
CA TYR A 85 -7.33 3.58 -25.01
C TYR A 85 -6.15 2.77 -25.59
N GLN A 86 -4.94 3.31 -25.57
CA GLN A 86 -3.76 2.65 -26.10
C GLN A 86 -2.99 1.88 -25.02
N THR A 87 -2.38 0.77 -25.43
CA THR A 87 -1.42 0.06 -24.57
C THR A 87 -0.21 0.93 -24.30
N LYS A 88 0.14 1.10 -23.02
CA LYS A 88 1.33 1.82 -22.58
C LYS A 88 2.41 0.81 -22.23
N ARG A 89 3.52 0.83 -22.98
CA ARG A 89 4.72 0.04 -22.70
C ARG A 89 5.74 0.91 -21.98
N PHE A 90 6.37 0.36 -20.96
CA PHE A 90 7.38 1.05 -20.18
C PHE A 90 8.36 0.04 -19.60
N ARG A 91 9.45 0.54 -19.02
CA ARG A 91 10.37 -0.24 -18.22
C ARG A 91 10.37 0.28 -16.80
N TYR A 92 10.57 -0.61 -15.84
CA TYR A 92 10.69 -0.27 -14.43
C TYR A 92 11.92 -0.94 -13.83
N ARG A 93 12.46 -0.37 -12.76
CA ARG A 93 13.56 -0.95 -12.00
C ARG A 93 13.26 -0.79 -10.52
N VAL A 94 13.57 -1.83 -9.74
CA VAL A 94 13.47 -1.80 -8.27
C VAL A 94 14.83 -2.12 -7.68
N GLU A 95 15.27 -1.25 -6.79
CA GLU A 95 16.52 -1.34 -6.03
C GLU A 95 16.15 -1.48 -4.55
N TRP A 96 16.75 -2.45 -3.85
CA TRP A 96 16.42 -2.74 -2.46
C TRP A 96 17.42 -2.10 -1.51
N LEU A 97 16.94 -1.58 -0.39
CA LEU A 97 17.75 -0.90 0.62
C LEU A 97 17.76 -1.70 1.93
N ASP A 98 18.91 -1.76 2.58
CA ASP A 98 19.06 -2.29 3.93
C ASP A 98 18.63 -1.28 5.01
N ASP A 99 18.77 -1.68 6.27
CA ASP A 99 18.42 -0.87 7.46
C ASP A 99 19.20 0.45 7.56
N SER A 100 20.38 0.50 6.97
CA SER A 100 21.26 1.65 6.90
C SER A 100 20.94 2.54 5.70
N GLY A 101 19.94 2.18 4.90
CA GLY A 101 19.55 2.87 3.67
C GLY A 101 20.50 2.65 2.50
N LEU A 102 21.41 1.66 2.59
CA LEU A 102 22.37 1.35 1.55
C LEU A 102 21.78 0.39 0.52
N LEU A 103 22.23 0.51 -0.72
CA LEU A 103 21.82 -0.35 -1.82
C LEU A 103 22.31 -1.78 -1.58
N ILE A 104 21.37 -2.73 -1.54
CA ILE A 104 21.67 -4.16 -1.58
C ILE A 104 21.98 -4.52 -3.04
N GLN A 105 23.25 -4.77 -3.35
CA GLN A 105 23.65 -5.20 -4.68
C GLN A 105 22.95 -6.51 -5.07
N SER A 106 22.34 -6.51 -6.25
CA SER A 106 21.65 -7.67 -6.78
C SER A 106 21.73 -7.71 -8.29
N LYS A 107 21.81 -8.93 -8.84
CA LYS A 107 21.65 -9.18 -10.28
C LYS A 107 20.21 -8.91 -10.75
N THR A 108 19.25 -8.77 -9.84
CA THR A 108 17.84 -8.48 -10.15
C THR A 108 17.52 -7.00 -10.26
N SER A 109 18.47 -6.10 -9.94
CA SER A 109 18.32 -4.64 -10.07
C SER A 109 18.51 -4.17 -11.52
N VAL A 110 17.73 -4.74 -12.43
CA VAL A 110 17.75 -4.46 -13.87
C VAL A 110 16.46 -3.80 -14.33
N TRP A 111 16.50 -3.17 -15.51
CA TRP A 111 15.30 -2.62 -16.15
C TRP A 111 14.41 -3.75 -16.70
N LEU A 112 13.25 -3.95 -16.08
CA LEU A 112 12.27 -4.94 -16.47
C LEU A 112 11.20 -4.33 -17.38
N PRO A 113 10.77 -5.05 -18.43
CA PRO A 113 9.68 -4.61 -19.28
C PRO A 113 8.33 -4.73 -18.57
N ALA A 114 7.43 -3.79 -18.82
CA ALA A 114 6.03 -3.83 -18.40
C ALA A 114 5.11 -3.25 -19.48
N SER A 115 3.87 -3.70 -19.47
CA SER A 115 2.83 -3.25 -20.39
C SER A 115 1.51 -3.12 -19.67
N ALA A 116 0.85 -1.98 -19.82
CA ALA A 116 -0.50 -1.74 -19.32
C ALA A 116 -1.44 -1.61 -20.51
N MET A 117 -2.35 -2.58 -20.68
CA MET A 117 -3.35 -2.57 -21.75
C MET A 117 -4.28 -1.36 -21.59
N GLY A 118 -4.77 -0.81 -22.70
CA GLY A 118 -5.72 0.31 -22.67
C GLY A 118 -6.98 -0.02 -21.86
N LYS A 119 -7.49 0.96 -21.11
CA LYS A 119 -8.69 0.85 -20.25
C LYS A 119 -8.67 -0.37 -19.33
N SER A 120 -7.49 -0.75 -18.84
CA SER A 120 -7.32 -1.99 -18.08
C SER A 120 -6.45 -1.79 -16.83
N PRO A 121 -6.71 -2.57 -15.77
CA PRO A 121 -5.79 -2.65 -14.65
C PRO A 121 -4.50 -3.36 -15.04
N PHE A 122 -3.42 -3.08 -14.31
CA PHE A 122 -2.16 -3.79 -14.38
C PHE A 122 -1.56 -3.94 -12.98
N SER A 123 -0.68 -4.92 -12.82
CA SER A 123 0.05 -5.15 -11.58
C SER A 123 1.52 -5.42 -11.84
N LEU A 124 2.36 -4.96 -10.91
CA LEU A 124 3.78 -5.25 -10.85
C LEU A 124 4.09 -5.87 -9.49
N LYS A 125 4.94 -6.90 -9.51
CA LYS A 125 5.50 -7.51 -8.31
C LYS A 125 7.02 -7.44 -8.38
N ALA A 126 7.64 -7.01 -7.30
CA ALA A 126 9.07 -7.14 -7.09
C ALA A 126 9.34 -7.82 -5.75
N VAL A 127 10.37 -8.68 -5.70
CA VAL A 127 10.76 -9.42 -4.50
C VAL A 127 12.21 -9.09 -4.17
N ALA A 128 12.47 -8.83 -2.89
CA ALA A 128 13.79 -8.57 -2.39
C ALA A 128 14.69 -9.81 -2.53
N PRO A 129 15.97 -9.63 -2.89
CA PRO A 129 16.90 -10.73 -3.04
C PRO A 129 17.31 -11.34 -1.68
N THR A 130 17.13 -10.59 -0.59
CA THR A 130 17.52 -11.04 0.76
C THR A 130 16.54 -10.53 1.82
N PRO A 131 16.46 -11.19 2.99
CA PRO A 131 15.65 -10.71 4.11
C PRO A 131 16.13 -9.39 4.73
N LYS A 132 17.39 -8.97 4.45
CA LYS A 132 17.96 -7.71 4.95
C LYS A 132 17.33 -6.47 4.34
N ALA A 133 16.59 -6.61 3.24
CA ALA A 133 15.85 -5.51 2.66
C ALA A 133 14.76 -5.02 3.61
N VAL A 134 14.75 -3.73 3.87
CA VAL A 134 13.70 -3.07 4.67
C VAL A 134 12.97 -1.99 3.87
N ASN A 135 13.56 -1.54 2.76
CA ASN A 135 13.00 -0.50 1.92
C ASN A 135 13.42 -0.68 0.45
N PHE A 136 12.94 0.20 -0.44
CA PHE A 136 13.26 0.16 -1.86
C PHE A 136 13.35 1.56 -2.49
N ARG A 137 13.95 1.61 -3.68
CA ARG A 137 13.84 2.69 -4.66
C ARG A 137 13.25 2.11 -5.93
N MET A 138 12.43 2.91 -6.62
CA MET A 138 11.83 2.51 -7.87
C MET A 138 12.02 3.61 -8.90
N ASP A 139 12.32 3.22 -10.13
CA ASP A 139 12.40 4.11 -11.29
C ASP A 139 11.53 3.55 -12.42
N THR A 140 10.99 4.43 -13.27
CA THR A 140 10.36 4.04 -14.54
C THR A 140 10.92 4.84 -15.70
N ARG A 141 10.86 4.27 -16.91
CA ARG A 141 11.23 4.96 -18.15
C ARG A 141 10.36 4.51 -19.31
N LYS A 142 10.24 5.36 -20.35
CA LYS A 142 9.53 5.03 -21.58
C LYS A 142 10.15 3.82 -22.27
N TRP A 143 9.33 3.11 -23.04
CA TRP A 143 9.79 2.13 -24.01
C TRP A 143 10.45 2.89 -25.17
N GLU A 144 11.74 2.62 -25.40
CA GLU A 144 12.51 3.15 -26.54
C GLU A 144 11.97 2.61 -27.88
#